data_AF-A0A0J1GJH3-F1
#
_entry.id   AF-A0A0J1GJH3-F1
#
_cell.length_a   1.000
_cell.length_b   1.000
_cell.length_c   1.000
_cell.angle_alpha   90.00
_cell.angle_beta   90.00
_cell.angle_gamma   90.00
#
_symmetry.space_group_name_H-M   'P 1'
#
loop_
_entity.id
_entity.type
_entity.pdbx_description
1 polymer ?
#
loop_
_entity_poly.entity_id
_entity_poly.type
_entity_poly.pdbx_seq_one_letter_code
_entity_poly.pdbx_strand_id
1 'polypeptide(L)'
;MRLEPCKWQEAKAVLSPILGDYAAEVHREVLAGREAVFTIGESVTLLRVEQYPNGDLELVAVGFVGDLRQGAKVLFDYGQQLGCRFIRCHTQRPAQLRFLRMIGLPVYPDGWDEDGYLMIKAEYGREK
;
A
#
# COMPACT_ATOMS: atom_id res chain seq x y z
N MET A 1 -16.33 1.86 -4.85
CA MET A 1 -15.32 2.92 -4.57
C MET A 1 -14.18 2.75 -5.56
N ARG A 2 -13.48 3.84 -5.90
CA ARG A 2 -12.31 3.84 -6.79
C ARG A 2 -11.19 4.68 -6.16
N LEU A 3 -9.97 4.51 -6.66
CA LEU A 3 -8.87 5.42 -6.34
C LEU A 3 -9.05 6.73 -7.10
N GLU A 4 -8.90 7.84 -6.39
CA GLU A 4 -8.90 9.17 -6.99
C GLU A 4 -7.58 9.87 -6.65
N PRO A 5 -6.85 10.41 -7.65
CA PRO A 5 -5.60 11.13 -7.39
C PRO A 5 -5.82 12.28 -6.42
N CYS A 6 -4.92 12.42 -5.45
CA CYS A 6 -4.96 13.47 -4.45
C CYS A 6 -3.61 14.17 -4.37
N LYS A 7 -3.62 15.48 -4.07
CA LYS A 7 -2.37 16.22 -3.90
C LYS A 7 -1.77 15.90 -2.53
N TRP A 8 -0.45 15.78 -2.46
CA TRP A 8 0.25 15.58 -1.18
C TRP A 8 -0.13 16.63 -0.14
N GLN A 9 -0.31 17.91 -0.52
CA GLN A 9 -0.66 18.97 0.41
C GLN A 9 -1.99 18.72 1.12
N GLU A 10 -2.94 18.06 0.47
CA GLU A 10 -4.27 17.74 1.02
C GLU A 10 -4.20 16.52 1.95
N ALA A 11 -3.36 15.54 1.60
CA ALA A 11 -3.20 14.29 2.34
C ALA A 11 -2.18 14.33 3.48
N LYS A 12 -1.24 15.28 3.45
CA LYS A 12 -0.08 15.32 4.36
C LYS A 12 -0.52 15.28 5.83
N ALA A 13 -1.53 16.06 6.20
CA ALA A 13 -2.00 16.12 7.59
C ALA A 13 -2.51 14.76 8.08
N VAL A 14 -3.11 13.96 7.20
CA VAL A 14 -3.66 12.64 7.50
C VAL A 14 -2.57 11.57 7.51
N LEU A 15 -1.60 11.64 6.58
CA LEU A 15 -0.55 10.62 6.44
C LEU A 15 0.65 10.84 7.38
N SER A 16 0.97 12.08 7.75
CA SER A 16 2.16 12.37 8.57
C SER A 16 2.24 11.56 9.87
N PRO A 17 1.15 11.34 10.63
CA PRO A 17 1.21 10.54 11.86
C PRO A 17 1.62 9.09 11.66
N ILE A 18 1.30 8.48 10.50
CA ILE A 18 1.66 7.10 10.22
C ILE A 18 3.03 6.97 9.54
N LEU A 19 3.47 8.03 8.86
CA LEU A 19 4.77 8.07 8.19
C LEU A 19 5.91 8.42 9.15
N GLY A 20 5.61 9.15 10.25
CA GLY A 20 6.63 9.56 11.21
C GLY A 20 7.77 10.32 10.53
N ASP A 21 9.00 9.91 10.78
CA ASP A 21 10.21 10.54 10.22
C ASP A 21 10.32 10.36 8.68
N TYR A 22 9.65 9.36 8.11
CA TYR A 22 9.59 9.14 6.67
C TYR A 22 8.77 10.21 5.92
N ALA A 23 8.00 11.05 6.61
CA ALA A 23 7.14 12.04 5.96
C ALA A 23 7.92 13.04 5.08
N ALA A 24 9.16 13.38 5.47
CA ALA A 24 10.01 14.27 4.69
C ALA A 24 10.54 13.59 3.41
N GLU A 25 10.88 12.31 3.50
CA GLU A 25 11.34 11.50 2.37
C GLU A 25 10.21 11.27 1.38
N VAL A 26 9.05 10.82 1.86
CA VAL A 26 7.83 10.64 1.06
C VAL A 26 7.49 11.89 0.25
N HIS A 27 7.59 13.08 0.86
CA HIS A 27 7.32 14.31 0.12
C HIS A 27 8.26 14.49 -1.08
N ARG A 28 9.55 14.16 -0.93
CA ARG A 28 10.51 14.21 -2.05
C ARG A 28 10.18 13.16 -3.11
N GLU A 29 9.80 11.96 -2.69
CA GLU A 29 9.43 10.86 -3.59
C GLU A 29 8.16 11.18 -4.41
N VAL A 30 7.17 11.82 -3.78
CA VAL A 30 5.96 12.31 -4.46
C VAL A 30 6.29 13.41 -5.46
N LEU A 31 7.14 14.38 -5.08
CA LEU A 31 7.58 15.44 -6.01
C LEU A 31 8.40 14.88 -7.18
N ALA A 32 9.13 13.80 -6.96
CA ALA A 32 9.89 13.11 -7.99
C ALA A 32 9.03 12.17 -8.86
N GLY A 33 7.73 12.03 -8.56
CA GLY A 33 6.80 11.17 -9.30
C GLY A 33 7.00 9.67 -9.08
N ARG A 34 7.79 9.27 -8.06
CA ARG A 34 8.01 7.86 -7.71
C ARG A 34 6.94 7.32 -6.78
N GLU A 35 6.32 8.21 -6.00
CA GLU A 35 5.17 7.90 -5.17
C GLU A 35 3.97 8.76 -5.56
N ALA A 36 2.77 8.22 -5.36
CA ALA A 36 1.53 8.90 -5.66
C ALA A 36 0.52 8.73 -4.53
N VAL A 37 -0.22 9.81 -4.28
CA VAL A 37 -1.23 9.88 -3.24
C VAL A 37 -2.61 9.73 -3.86
N PHE A 38 -3.46 8.94 -3.23
CA PHE A 38 -4.83 8.74 -3.65
C PHE A 38 -5.78 8.77 -2.47
N THR A 39 -7.05 9.05 -2.76
CA THR A 39 -8.17 8.84 -1.85
C THR A 39 -9.00 7.64 -2.28
N ILE A 40 -9.64 7.01 -1.29
CA ILE A 40 -10.63 5.93 -1.47
C ILE A 40 -11.80 6.25 -0.54
N GLY A 41 -12.75 7.05 -1.03
CA GLY A 41 -13.77 7.69 -0.19
C GLY A 41 -13.12 8.52 0.91
N GLU A 42 -13.33 8.16 2.17
CA GLU A 42 -12.72 8.85 3.33
C GLU A 42 -11.32 8.35 3.69
N SER A 43 -10.81 7.33 2.98
CA SER A 43 -9.47 6.80 3.21
C SER A 43 -8.44 7.51 2.35
N VAL A 44 -7.21 7.58 2.84
CA VAL A 44 -6.06 8.16 2.15
C VAL A 44 -4.96 7.11 2.06
N THR A 45 -4.34 6.98 0.89
CA THR A 45 -3.28 6.00 0.66
C THR A 45 -2.14 6.62 -0.13
N LEU A 46 -0.93 6.17 0.17
CA LEU A 46 0.30 6.48 -0.55
C LEU A 46 0.80 5.21 -1.21
N LEU A 47 0.97 5.25 -2.52
CA LEU A 47 1.34 4.09 -3.33
C LEU A 47 2.64 4.35 -4.08
N ARG A 48 3.42 3.28 -4.23
CA ARG A 48 4.63 3.23 -5.06
C ARG A 48 4.56 2.02 -5.96
N VAL A 49 5.04 2.13 -7.19
CA VAL A 49 5.26 0.97 -8.07
C VAL A 49 6.75 0.69 -8.11
N GLU A 50 7.12 -0.53 -7.74
CA GLU A 50 8.49 -1.03 -7.80
C GLU A 50 8.62 -2.06 -8.91
N GLN A 51 9.82 -2.23 -9.45
CA GLN A 51 10.13 -3.22 -10.47
C GLN A 51 11.25 -4.14 -10.00
N TYR A 52 11.00 -5.45 -10.04
CA TYR A 52 12.01 -6.47 -9.77
C TYR A 52 12.98 -6.62 -10.94
N PRO A 53 14.20 -7.18 -10.72
CA PRO A 53 15.18 -7.38 -11.78
C PRO A 53 14.70 -8.24 -12.96
N ASN A 54 13.72 -9.11 -12.73
CA ASN A 54 13.10 -9.95 -13.76
C ASN A 54 12.00 -9.22 -14.57
N GLY A 55 11.77 -7.93 -14.29
CA GLY A 55 10.77 -7.09 -14.95
C GLY A 55 9.40 -7.06 -14.28
N ASP A 56 9.14 -7.93 -13.31
CA ASP A 56 7.86 -7.97 -12.60
C ASP A 56 7.60 -6.67 -11.82
N LEU A 57 6.35 -6.22 -11.82
CA LEU A 57 5.94 -5.02 -11.08
C LEU A 57 5.32 -5.39 -9.72
N GLU A 58 5.57 -4.56 -8.72
CA GLU A 58 4.94 -4.64 -7.40
C GLU A 58 4.33 -3.31 -7.00
N LEU A 59 3.07 -3.35 -6.58
CA LEU A 59 2.42 -2.22 -5.95
C LEU A 59 2.75 -2.23 -4.46
N VAL A 60 3.38 -1.19 -3.95
CA VAL A 60 3.67 -1.02 -2.53
C VAL A 60 2.73 0.02 -1.94
N ALA A 61 1.93 -0.39 -0.95
CA ALA A 61 1.14 0.51 -0.12
C ALA A 61 2.01 1.03 1.03
N VAL A 62 2.69 2.15 0.78
CA VAL A 62 3.65 2.80 1.69
C VAL A 62 2.94 3.34 2.93
N GLY A 63 1.73 3.85 2.77
CA GLY A 63 0.91 4.34 3.88
C GLY A 63 -0.57 4.25 3.58
N PHE A 64 -1.36 3.95 4.61
CA PHE A 64 -2.81 3.88 4.51
C PHE A 64 -3.49 4.35 5.79
N VAL A 65 -4.47 5.24 5.68
CA VAL A 65 -5.32 5.71 6.78
C VAL A 65 -6.78 5.64 6.34
N GLY A 66 -7.65 5.08 7.18
CA GLY A 66 -9.10 5.01 6.94
C GLY A 66 -9.66 3.60 7.02
N ASP A 67 -10.69 3.31 6.23
CA ASP A 67 -11.37 2.01 6.20
C ASP A 67 -10.56 0.96 5.45
N LEU A 68 -9.79 0.19 6.20
CA LEU A 68 -8.96 -0.89 5.65
C LEU A 68 -9.78 -1.99 4.96
N ARG A 69 -11.03 -2.25 5.37
CA ARG A 69 -11.86 -3.33 4.77
C ARG A 69 -12.17 -3.02 3.31
N GLN A 70 -12.58 -1.79 3.03
CA GLN A 70 -12.92 -1.35 1.67
C GLN A 70 -11.65 -0.94 0.92
N GLY A 71 -10.77 -0.18 1.57
CA GLY A 71 -9.53 0.31 0.97
C GLY A 71 -8.63 -0.82 0.47
N ALA A 72 -8.41 -1.87 1.26
CA ALA A 72 -7.52 -2.96 0.86
C ALA A 72 -8.01 -3.73 -0.39
N LYS A 73 -9.33 -3.84 -0.57
CA LYS A 73 -9.90 -4.46 -1.79
C LYS A 73 -9.68 -3.58 -3.02
N VAL A 74 -9.95 -2.28 -2.89
CA VAL A 74 -9.72 -1.31 -3.98
C VAL A 74 -8.23 -1.26 -4.36
N LEU A 75 -7.32 -1.30 -3.37
CA LEU A 75 -5.88 -1.35 -3.61
C LEU A 75 -5.46 -2.64 -4.32
N PHE A 76 -6.00 -3.78 -3.89
CA PHE A 76 -5.75 -5.05 -4.54
C PHE A 76 -6.21 -5.03 -6.00
N ASP A 77 -7.45 -4.61 -6.28
CA ASP A 77 -7.97 -4.52 -7.64
C ASP A 77 -7.15 -3.55 -8.51
N TYR A 78 -6.68 -2.45 -7.93
CA TYR A 78 -5.85 -1.47 -8.63
C TYR A 78 -4.49 -2.02 -9.04
N GLY A 79 -3.77 -2.70 -8.13
CA GLY A 79 -2.51 -3.33 -8.50
C GLY A 79 -2.69 -4.38 -9.60
N GLN A 80 -3.82 -5.11 -9.59
CA GLN A 80 -4.15 -6.04 -10.66
C GLN A 80 -4.35 -5.32 -12.00
N GLN A 81 -5.09 -4.21 -12.01
CA GLN A 81 -5.33 -3.39 -13.20
C GLN A 81 -4.06 -2.75 -13.76
N LEU A 82 -3.10 -2.41 -12.89
CA LEU A 82 -1.77 -1.94 -13.30
C LEU A 82 -0.88 -3.04 -13.89
N GLY A 83 -1.31 -4.30 -13.85
CA GLY A 83 -0.48 -5.43 -14.28
C GLY A 83 0.66 -5.75 -13.30
N CYS A 84 0.53 -5.35 -12.03
CA CYS A 84 1.47 -5.78 -11.00
C CYS A 84 1.36 -7.30 -10.80
N ARG A 85 2.50 -7.94 -10.54
CA ARG A 85 2.56 -9.33 -10.10
C ARG A 85 2.28 -9.44 -8.61
N PHE A 86 2.65 -8.42 -7.84
CA PHE A 86 2.49 -8.41 -6.39
C PHE A 86 1.88 -7.11 -5.88
N ILE A 87 1.26 -7.18 -4.71
CA ILE A 87 1.00 -6.04 -3.85
C ILE A 87 1.58 -6.31 -2.46
N ARG A 88 2.27 -5.33 -1.88
CA ARG A 88 2.92 -5.42 -0.57
C ARG A 88 2.57 -4.22 0.32
N CYS A 89 2.49 -4.45 1.62
CA CYS A 89 2.47 -3.40 2.62
C CYS A 89 3.27 -3.84 3.86
N HIS A 90 3.69 -2.86 4.67
CA HIS A 90 4.40 -3.09 5.91
C HIS A 90 3.52 -2.68 7.09
N THR A 91 3.58 -3.44 8.18
CA THR A 91 2.78 -3.11 9.37
C THR A 91 3.44 -3.55 10.67
N GLN A 92 3.37 -2.69 11.69
CA GLN A 92 3.72 -3.05 13.07
C GLN A 92 2.64 -3.90 13.76
N ARG A 93 1.51 -4.16 13.09
CA ARG A 93 0.34 -4.86 13.67
C ARG A 93 0.15 -6.22 12.99
N PRO A 94 0.77 -7.31 13.47
CA PRO A 94 0.63 -8.64 12.87
C PRO A 94 -0.82 -9.12 12.72
N ALA A 95 -1.72 -8.68 13.60
CA ALA A 95 -3.16 -8.98 13.51
C ALA A 95 -3.80 -8.48 12.19
N GLN A 96 -3.20 -7.48 11.53
CA GLN A 96 -3.65 -6.95 10.24
C GLN A 96 -3.61 -8.02 9.15
N LEU A 97 -2.62 -8.93 9.15
CA LEU A 97 -2.58 -10.07 8.22
C LEU A 97 -3.84 -10.93 8.34
N ARG A 98 -4.23 -11.27 9.58
CA ARG A 98 -5.44 -12.07 9.84
C ARG A 98 -6.69 -11.32 9.36
N PHE A 99 -6.77 -10.02 9.61
CA PHE A 99 -7.88 -9.20 9.14
C PHE A 99 -8.01 -9.19 7.61
N LEU A 100 -6.91 -8.97 6.90
CA LEU A 100 -6.89 -8.94 5.43
C LEU A 100 -7.34 -10.30 4.83
N ARG A 101 -6.95 -11.41 5.45
CA ARG A 101 -7.45 -12.75 5.07
C ARG A 101 -8.96 -12.91 5.32
N MET A 102 -9.45 -12.44 6.48
CA MET A 102 -10.88 -12.52 6.80
C MET A 102 -11.76 -11.72 5.83
N ILE A 103 -11.28 -10.62 5.27
CA ILE A 103 -12.01 -9.86 4.25
C ILE A 103 -11.87 -10.45 2.84
N GLY A 104 -11.14 -11.55 2.70
CA GLY A 104 -11.07 -12.39 1.50
C GLY A 104 -9.80 -12.28 0.67
N LEU A 105 -8.85 -11.41 1.04
CA LEU A 105 -7.63 -11.16 0.25
C LEU A 105 -6.63 -12.32 0.36
N PRO A 106 -5.96 -12.71 -0.74
CA PRO A 106 -5.01 -13.84 -0.80
C PRO A 106 -3.62 -13.44 -0.27
N VAL A 107 -3.56 -12.86 0.94
CA VAL A 107 -2.32 -12.34 1.53
C VAL A 107 -1.57 -13.37 2.37
N TYR A 108 -0.24 -13.24 2.39
CA TYR A 108 0.69 -14.04 3.19
C TYR A 108 1.78 -13.16 3.81
N PRO A 109 2.40 -13.60 4.93
CA PRO A 109 3.56 -12.92 5.47
C PRO A 109 4.78 -13.17 4.58
N ASP A 110 5.55 -12.13 4.28
CA ASP A 110 6.75 -12.16 3.43
C ASP A 110 8.02 -11.80 4.23
N GLY A 111 8.02 -12.13 5.52
CA GLY A 111 9.10 -11.80 6.45
C GLY A 111 8.92 -10.45 7.15
N TRP A 112 10.02 -9.94 7.68
CA TRP A 112 10.10 -8.68 8.42
C TRP A 112 11.11 -7.77 7.73
N ASP A 113 10.87 -6.48 7.71
CA ASP A 113 11.85 -5.51 7.23
C ASP A 113 12.91 -5.19 8.32
N GLU A 114 13.87 -4.34 7.98
CA GLU A 114 14.98 -3.95 8.85
C GLU A 114 14.52 -3.19 10.10
N ASP A 115 13.35 -2.53 10.02
CA ASP A 115 12.73 -1.78 11.11
C ASP A 115 11.79 -2.65 11.98
N GLY A 116 11.68 -3.94 11.66
CA GLY A 116 10.84 -4.90 12.40
C GLY A 116 9.35 -4.81 12.09
N TYR A 117 8.96 -4.28 10.93
CA TYR A 117 7.58 -4.31 10.45
C TYR A 117 7.34 -5.63 9.71
N LEU A 118 6.15 -6.20 9.92
CA LEU A 118 5.72 -7.38 9.17
C LEU A 118 5.43 -6.97 7.73
N MET A 119 6.10 -7.61 6.79
CA MET A 119 5.77 -7.49 5.38
C MET A 119 4.61 -8.42 5.05
N ILE A 120 3.52 -7.85 4.54
CA ILE A 120 2.34 -8.59 4.06
C ILE A 120 2.29 -8.45 2.55
N LYS A 121 2.21 -9.57 1.85
CA LYS A 121 2.21 -9.62 0.39
C LYS A 121 1.05 -10.42 -0.15
N ALA A 122 0.58 -10.08 -1.33
CA ALA A 122 -0.26 -10.95 -2.15
C ALA A 122 0.33 -11.05 -3.55
N GLU A 123 0.19 -12.22 -4.14
CA GLU A 123 0.57 -12.50 -5.53
C GLU A 123 -0.70 -12.62 -6.36
N TYR A 124 -0.79 -11.84 -7.44
CA TYR A 124 -1.92 -11.91 -8.36
C TYR A 124 -1.88 -13.23 -9.14
N GLY A 125 -3.04 -13.89 -9.27
CA GLY A 125 -3.15 -15.19 -9.94
C GLY A 125 -2.76 -16.39 -9.07
N ARG A 126 -2.32 -16.17 -7.82
CA ARG A 126 -2.16 -17.25 -6.85
C ARG A 126 -3.53 -17.69 -6.34
N GLU A 127 -3.95 -18.90 -6.69
CA GLU A 127 -5.15 -19.51 -6.12
C GLU A 127 -4.95 -19.82 -4.62
N LYS A 128 -6.06 -19.86 -3.87
CA LYS A 128 -6.07 -20.06 -2.42
C LYS A 128 -5.71 -21.48 -2.01
#